data_AF-A0A9Q5YJ19-F1
#
_entry.id   AF-A0A9Q5YJ19-F1
#
_cell.length_a   1.000
_cell.length_b   1.000
_cell.length_c   1.000
_cell.angle_alpha   90.00
_cell.angle_beta   90.00
_cell.angle_gamma   90.00
#
_symmetry.space_group_name_H-M   'P 1'
#
loop_
_entity.id
_entity.type
_entity.pdbx_description
1 polymer ?
#
loop_
_entity_poly.entity_id
_entity_poly.type
_entity_poly.pdbx_seq_one_letter_code
_entity_poly.pdbx_strand_id
1 'polypeptide(L)'
;MPSFNDILNQYLLHFKKYFLDLDLSLNHRTSILSSQGTTPNFQEIAKLFSDGEIEKEFESLQNKLNRYPDTSHLELYIKFNDFFKSKTDHSLESERVIGFFKDRNESIAGKKLLEIVFLESISFAASADLQESFNAELKSAINITAEEDNDSFYELIKEQFKEASTYPLSRFNLSYHPKAFEQLDQLGLGDQSNCILELLGHPPQLINIEGISNQVKEIFENAKKSIPTEIESTQQNLIAACYEKYQANVIGLIFNFFIPKEKNQEDLELQLFIYENEFLSSSNFANHGTQFESFCPKILEIIKASNKEHIQESDSQLFFSQQKEKTTFDSSASARYNQ
;
A
#
# COMPACT_ATOMS: atom_id res chain seq x y z
N MET A 1 0.91 -3.92 27.30
CA MET A 1 1.44 -2.94 26.34
C MET A 1 1.39 -3.59 24.97
N PRO A 2 0.84 -2.92 23.95
CA PRO A 2 0.80 -3.48 22.60
C PRO A 2 2.24 -3.64 22.08
N SER A 3 2.48 -4.69 21.30
CA SER A 3 3.76 -4.81 20.61
C SER A 3 3.83 -3.83 19.44
N PHE A 4 5.04 -3.50 18.99
CA PHE A 4 5.21 -2.70 17.77
C PHE A 4 4.50 -3.33 16.57
N ASN A 5 4.49 -4.67 16.47
CA ASN A 5 3.81 -5.37 15.38
C ASN A 5 2.29 -5.18 15.44
N ASP A 6 1.68 -5.16 16.64
CA ASP A 6 0.25 -4.89 16.78
C ASP A 6 -0.09 -3.47 16.29
N ILE A 7 0.73 -2.50 16.68
CA ILE A 7 0.59 -1.09 16.27
C ILE A 7 0.76 -0.94 14.76
N LEU A 8 1.83 -1.51 14.20
CA LEU A 8 2.12 -1.46 12.77
C LEU A 8 1.00 -2.12 11.96
N ASN A 9 0.56 -3.31 12.35
CA ASN A 9 -0.52 -4.03 11.67
C ASN A 9 -1.81 -3.19 11.63
N GLN A 10 -2.19 -2.60 12.77
CA GLN A 10 -3.37 -1.76 12.84
C GLN A 10 -3.21 -0.47 12.03
N TYR A 11 -2.03 0.16 12.05
CA TYR A 11 -1.75 1.35 11.27
C TYR A 11 -1.83 1.08 9.77
N LEU A 12 -1.32 -0.05 9.28
CA LEU A 12 -1.37 -0.43 7.86
C LEU A 12 -2.80 -0.56 7.34
N LEU A 13 -3.71 -1.13 8.15
CA LEU A 13 -5.13 -1.22 7.81
C LEU A 13 -5.76 0.17 7.67
N HIS A 14 -5.49 1.05 8.64
CA HIS A 14 -5.98 2.44 8.60
C HIS A 14 -5.39 3.24 7.44
N PHE A 15 -4.09 3.07 7.16
CA PHE A 15 -3.41 3.70 6.04
C PHE A 15 -4.04 3.28 4.70
N LYS A 16 -4.28 1.98 4.49
CA LYS A 16 -4.98 1.46 3.30
C LYS A 16 -6.40 2.03 3.19
N LYS A 17 -7.17 2.04 4.29
CA LYS A 17 -8.53 2.60 4.34
C LYS A 17 -8.56 4.04 3.83
N TYR A 18 -7.73 4.91 4.39
CA TYR A 18 -7.69 6.33 4.01
C TYR A 18 -7.06 6.55 2.64
N PHE A 19 -6.21 5.63 2.18
CA PHE A 19 -5.75 5.65 0.80
C PHE A 19 -6.88 5.37 -0.19
N LEU A 20 -7.71 4.35 0.06
CA LEU A 20 -8.80 3.95 -0.84
C LEU A 20 -9.97 4.93 -0.83
N ASP A 21 -10.09 5.76 0.22
CA ASP A 21 -11.04 6.87 0.32
C ASP A 21 -10.31 8.20 0.60
N LEU A 22 -9.83 8.82 -0.48
CA LEU A 22 -9.02 10.03 -0.41
C LEU A 22 -9.85 11.25 0.07
N ASP A 23 -11.14 11.30 -0.25
CA ASP A 23 -12.03 12.35 0.26
C ASP A 23 -12.16 12.27 1.77
N LEU A 24 -12.31 11.05 2.31
CA LEU A 24 -12.29 10.83 3.75
C LEU A 24 -10.96 11.30 4.36
N SER A 25 -9.82 10.95 3.76
CA SER A 25 -8.50 11.35 4.28
C SER A 25 -8.33 12.89 4.38
N LEU A 26 -8.83 13.63 3.40
CA LEU A 26 -8.77 15.09 3.35
C LEU A 26 -9.69 15.71 4.41
N ASN A 27 -10.85 15.14 4.67
CA ASN A 27 -11.78 15.65 5.68
C ASN A 27 -11.17 15.64 7.10
N HIS A 28 -10.30 14.69 7.41
CA HIS A 28 -9.60 14.64 8.68
C HIS A 28 -8.53 15.74 8.82
N ARG A 29 -8.08 16.34 7.71
CA ARG A 29 -6.98 17.29 7.70
C ARG A 29 -7.38 18.58 6.97
N THR A 30 -7.67 19.63 7.74
CA THR A 30 -7.97 20.98 7.21
C THR A 30 -6.73 21.73 6.68
N SER A 31 -5.75 21.02 6.13
CA SER A 31 -4.51 21.62 5.59
C SER A 31 -4.78 22.43 4.32
N ILE A 32 -5.91 22.20 3.65
CA ILE A 32 -6.40 22.95 2.49
C ILE A 32 -7.86 23.33 2.73
N LEU A 33 -8.21 24.59 2.52
CA LEU A 33 -9.57 25.09 2.65
C LEU A 33 -9.94 25.95 1.44
N SER A 34 -11.19 25.83 1.00
CA SER A 34 -11.80 26.75 0.04
C SER A 34 -11.94 28.15 0.63
N SER A 35 -12.27 29.13 -0.20
CA SER A 35 -12.61 30.48 0.26
C SER A 35 -13.83 30.54 1.19
N GLN A 36 -14.66 29.48 1.20
CA GLN A 36 -15.79 29.32 2.13
C GLN A 36 -15.39 28.62 3.44
N GLY A 37 -14.10 28.26 3.61
CA GLY A 37 -13.60 27.57 4.80
C GLY A 37 -13.96 26.09 4.85
N THR A 38 -14.33 25.48 3.72
CA THR A 38 -14.65 24.04 3.63
C THR A 38 -13.49 23.27 3.04
N THR A 39 -13.29 22.02 3.48
CA THR A 39 -12.33 21.11 2.85
C THR A 39 -12.81 20.76 1.43
N PRO A 40 -12.01 21.03 0.38
CA PRO A 40 -12.35 20.65 -0.98
C PRO A 40 -12.21 19.12 -1.17
N ASN A 41 -12.96 18.55 -2.10
CA ASN A 41 -12.83 17.13 -2.42
C ASN A 41 -11.56 16.84 -3.23
N PHE A 42 -11.18 15.57 -3.31
CA PHE A 42 -9.98 15.09 -3.99
C PHE A 42 -9.92 15.55 -5.45
N GLN A 43 -11.02 15.46 -6.18
CA GLN A 43 -11.04 15.84 -7.60
C GLN A 43 -10.79 17.34 -7.81
N GLU A 44 -11.28 18.16 -6.90
CA GLU A 44 -11.02 19.60 -6.88
C GLU A 44 -9.55 19.89 -6.58
N ILE A 45 -9.02 19.29 -5.51
CA ILE A 45 -7.61 19.43 -5.11
C ILE A 45 -6.65 18.96 -6.21
N ALA A 46 -6.93 17.81 -6.84
CA ALA A 46 -6.13 17.26 -7.92
C ALA A 46 -6.06 18.20 -9.13
N LYS A 47 -7.15 18.92 -9.44
CA LYS A 47 -7.14 19.94 -10.51
C LYS A 47 -6.26 21.13 -10.14
N LEU A 48 -6.32 21.61 -8.89
CA LEU A 48 -5.48 22.72 -8.44
C LEU A 48 -4.00 22.40 -8.61
N PHE A 49 -3.57 21.23 -8.14
CA PHE A 49 -2.15 20.83 -8.23
C PHE A 49 -1.73 20.28 -9.60
N SER A 50 -2.65 20.18 -10.56
CA SER A 50 -2.30 19.92 -11.96
C SER A 50 -1.84 21.19 -12.71
N ASP A 51 -1.95 22.37 -12.08
CA ASP A 51 -1.43 23.62 -12.62
C ASP A 51 0.11 23.62 -12.57
N GLY A 52 0.74 23.69 -13.75
CA GLY A 52 2.19 23.67 -13.88
C GLY A 52 2.91 24.88 -13.29
N GLU A 53 2.24 26.01 -13.03
CA GLU A 53 2.83 27.14 -12.30
C GLU A 53 2.92 26.86 -10.80
N ILE A 54 1.88 26.23 -10.23
CA ILE A 54 1.88 25.85 -8.82
C ILE A 54 3.00 24.85 -8.53
N GLU A 55 3.15 23.85 -9.39
CA GLU A 55 4.22 22.86 -9.24
C GLU A 55 5.61 23.50 -9.35
N LYS A 56 5.83 24.44 -10.28
CA LYS A 56 7.11 25.16 -10.41
C LYS A 56 7.45 26.03 -9.20
N GLU A 57 6.47 26.77 -8.68
CA GLU A 57 6.68 27.58 -7.47
C GLU A 57 6.96 26.69 -6.26
N PHE A 58 6.30 25.53 -6.18
CA PHE A 58 6.57 24.54 -5.16
C PHE A 58 7.97 23.92 -5.27
N GLU A 59 8.42 23.56 -6.48
CA GLU A 59 9.81 23.15 -6.73
C GLU A 59 10.80 24.25 -6.33
N SER A 60 10.49 25.53 -6.59
CA SER A 60 11.33 26.64 -6.10
C SER A 60 11.37 26.71 -4.58
N LEU A 61 10.24 26.47 -3.89
CA LEU A 61 10.18 26.41 -2.44
C LEU A 61 11.08 25.28 -1.91
N GLN A 62 10.92 24.06 -2.41
CA GLN A 62 11.74 22.91 -2.02
C GLN A 62 13.24 23.19 -2.19
N ASN A 63 13.63 23.74 -3.34
CA ASN A 63 15.03 24.08 -3.63
C ASN A 63 15.61 25.11 -2.66
N LYS A 64 14.80 26.08 -2.19
CA LYS A 64 15.24 27.07 -1.21
C LYS A 64 15.36 26.48 0.19
N LEU A 65 14.39 25.67 0.61
CA LEU A 65 14.41 24.98 1.90
C LEU A 65 15.64 24.06 2.03
N ASN A 66 15.99 23.35 0.96
CA ASN A 66 17.15 22.45 0.94
C ASN A 66 18.50 23.20 1.00
N ARG A 67 18.57 24.47 0.56
CA ARG A 67 19.81 25.26 0.60
C ARG A 67 20.12 25.83 1.98
N TYR A 68 19.14 25.90 2.87
CA TYR A 68 19.27 26.60 4.15
C TYR A 68 18.65 25.81 5.34
N PRO A 69 18.99 24.54 5.58
CA PRO A 69 18.26 23.67 6.51
C PRO A 69 18.10 24.23 7.95
N ASP A 70 19.02 25.06 8.42
CA ASP A 70 19.12 25.50 9.83
C ASP A 70 18.42 26.85 10.13
N THR A 71 17.65 27.42 9.19
CA THR A 71 16.99 28.73 9.37
C THR A 71 15.47 28.57 9.47
N SER A 72 14.80 29.42 10.28
CA SER A 72 13.34 29.52 10.23
C SER A 72 12.92 30.06 8.86
N HIS A 73 12.18 29.25 8.10
CA HIS A 73 11.76 29.55 6.73
C HIS A 73 10.31 30.05 6.62
N LEU A 74 9.78 30.60 7.71
CA LEU A 74 8.39 31.04 7.78
C LEU A 74 8.00 31.96 6.60
N GLU A 75 8.87 32.88 6.22
CA GLU A 75 8.65 33.79 5.08
C GLU A 75 8.53 33.06 3.74
N LEU A 76 9.26 31.95 3.54
CA LEU A 76 9.18 31.15 2.32
C LEU A 76 7.84 30.44 2.22
N TYR A 77 7.34 29.89 3.34
CA TYR A 77 6.02 29.26 3.39
C TYR A 77 4.91 30.28 3.20
N ILE A 78 4.96 31.44 3.87
CA ILE A 78 3.98 32.53 3.70
C ILE A 78 3.91 32.94 2.23
N LYS A 79 5.06 33.19 1.60
CA LYS A 79 5.11 33.60 0.18
C LYS A 79 4.47 32.56 -0.74
N PHE A 80 4.73 31.28 -0.50
CA PHE A 80 4.13 30.20 -1.29
C PHE A 80 2.61 30.08 -1.05
N ASN A 81 2.16 30.17 0.20
CA ASN A 81 0.75 30.11 0.56
C ASN A 81 -0.04 31.28 -0.03
N ASP A 82 0.52 32.50 -0.01
CA ASP A 82 -0.08 33.68 -0.61
C ASP A 82 -0.19 33.54 -2.13
N PHE A 83 0.87 33.03 -2.78
CA PHE A 83 0.84 32.71 -4.20
C PHE A 83 -0.25 31.68 -4.51
N PHE A 84 -0.29 30.56 -3.78
CA PHE A 84 -1.29 29.51 -3.96
C PHE A 84 -2.71 30.08 -3.82
N LYS A 85 -2.97 30.86 -2.77
CA LYS A 85 -4.27 31.51 -2.54
C LYS A 85 -4.65 32.48 -3.65
N SER A 86 -3.71 33.29 -4.12
CA SER A 86 -3.97 34.22 -5.22
C SER A 86 -4.33 33.52 -6.54
N LYS A 87 -3.81 32.30 -6.73
CA LYS A 87 -3.99 31.51 -7.95
C LYS A 87 -5.26 30.67 -7.92
N THR A 88 -5.62 30.13 -6.74
CA THR A 88 -6.67 29.11 -6.61
C THR A 88 -7.88 29.57 -5.81
N ASP A 89 -7.81 30.70 -5.10
CA ASP A 89 -8.78 31.10 -4.05
C ASP A 89 -8.87 30.12 -2.87
N HIS A 90 -7.87 29.24 -2.71
CA HIS A 90 -7.79 28.27 -1.62
C HIS A 90 -6.61 28.59 -0.69
N SER A 91 -6.77 28.36 0.61
CA SER A 91 -5.64 28.41 1.55
C SER A 91 -4.95 27.05 1.65
N LEU A 92 -3.63 27.07 1.82
CA LEU A 92 -2.80 25.89 2.07
C LEU A 92 -1.89 26.17 3.29
N GLU A 93 -1.77 25.21 4.20
CA GLU A 93 -0.86 25.28 5.35
C GLU A 93 0.49 24.59 5.03
N SER A 94 1.26 25.13 4.06
CA SER A 94 2.46 24.42 3.56
C SER A 94 3.51 24.12 4.64
N GLU A 95 3.66 24.99 5.63
CA GLU A 95 4.60 24.78 6.75
C GLU A 95 4.25 23.53 7.54
N ARG A 96 2.96 23.34 7.87
CA ARG A 96 2.46 22.20 8.62
C ARG A 96 2.54 20.91 7.81
N VAL A 97 2.18 20.98 6.52
CA VAL A 97 2.27 19.85 5.59
C VAL A 97 3.71 19.37 5.48
N ILE A 98 4.67 20.28 5.24
CA ILE A 98 6.09 19.93 5.10
C ILE A 98 6.69 19.53 6.46
N GLY A 99 6.31 20.20 7.54
CA GLY A 99 6.73 19.90 8.91
C GLY A 99 6.41 18.46 9.31
N PHE A 100 5.25 17.95 8.88
CA PHE A 100 4.84 16.56 9.13
C PHE A 100 5.88 15.51 8.69
N PHE A 101 6.52 15.71 7.52
CA PHE A 101 7.55 14.82 7.01
C PHE A 101 8.90 15.05 7.70
N LYS A 102 9.24 16.31 7.98
CA LYS A 102 10.46 16.67 8.72
C LYS A 102 10.47 16.04 10.11
N ASP A 103 9.36 16.06 10.83
CA ASP A 103 9.23 15.46 12.16
C ASP A 103 9.51 13.95 12.15
N ARG A 104 9.33 13.30 10.99
CA ARG A 104 9.53 11.86 10.77
C ARG A 104 10.86 11.53 10.08
N ASN A 105 11.72 12.53 9.83
CA ASN A 105 12.94 12.39 9.04
C ASN A 105 12.69 11.85 7.61
N GLU A 106 11.52 12.10 7.04
CA GLU A 106 11.15 11.65 5.71
C GLU A 106 11.46 12.71 4.65
N SER A 107 12.09 12.28 3.55
CA SER A 107 12.43 13.17 2.45
C SER A 107 11.23 13.39 1.53
N ILE A 108 10.92 14.66 1.28
CA ILE A 108 9.95 15.07 0.26
C ILE A 108 10.62 15.45 -1.07
N ALA A 109 11.95 15.30 -1.18
CA ALA A 109 12.69 15.72 -2.35
C ALA A 109 12.22 14.99 -3.61
N GLY A 110 11.86 15.74 -4.64
CA GLY A 110 11.36 15.20 -5.91
C GLY A 110 9.92 14.69 -5.88
N LYS A 111 9.23 14.78 -4.74
CA LYS A 111 7.78 14.53 -4.67
C LYS A 111 7.02 15.78 -5.11
N LYS A 112 5.91 15.57 -5.80
CA LYS A 112 5.01 16.65 -6.22
C LYS A 112 4.19 17.16 -5.04
N LEU A 113 3.66 18.39 -5.14
CA LEU A 113 2.84 18.95 -4.07
C LEU A 113 1.60 18.09 -3.77
N LEU A 114 0.93 17.64 -4.84
CA LEU A 114 -0.22 16.73 -4.77
C LEU A 114 0.11 15.47 -3.94
N GLU A 115 1.26 14.86 -4.20
CA GLU A 115 1.71 13.64 -3.52
C GLU A 115 1.94 13.88 -2.03
N ILE A 116 2.61 14.99 -1.71
CA ILE A 116 2.94 15.35 -0.33
C ILE A 116 1.67 15.63 0.48
N VAL A 117 0.73 16.41 -0.08
CA VAL A 117 -0.54 16.71 0.58
C VAL A 117 -1.32 15.43 0.87
N PHE A 118 -1.44 14.52 -0.11
CA PHE A 118 -2.19 13.29 0.09
C PHE A 118 -1.54 12.33 1.07
N LEU A 119 -0.23 12.10 0.96
CA LEU A 119 0.48 11.26 1.92
C LEU A 119 0.34 11.80 3.34
N GLU A 120 0.42 13.11 3.51
CA GLU A 120 0.24 13.77 4.80
C GLU A 120 -1.19 13.61 5.35
N SER A 121 -2.20 13.73 4.49
CA SER A 121 -3.61 13.62 4.88
C SER A 121 -3.98 12.18 5.25
N ILE A 122 -3.56 11.21 4.43
CA ILE A 122 -3.74 9.77 4.69
C ILE A 122 -3.04 9.39 5.99
N SER A 123 -1.76 9.74 6.15
CA SER A 123 -1.01 9.35 7.34
C SER A 123 -1.55 10.02 8.60
N PHE A 124 -2.08 11.24 8.51
CA PHE A 124 -2.73 11.90 9.64
C PHE A 124 -4.00 11.20 10.07
N ALA A 125 -4.90 10.94 9.12
CA ALA A 125 -6.16 10.26 9.38
C ALA A 125 -5.89 8.86 9.95
N ALA A 126 -4.95 8.12 9.37
CA ALA A 126 -4.54 6.81 9.86
C ALA A 126 -3.94 6.87 11.28
N SER A 127 -3.16 7.90 11.59
CA SER A 127 -2.62 8.11 12.94
C SER A 127 -3.71 8.49 13.95
N ALA A 128 -4.75 9.22 13.53
CA ALA A 128 -5.88 9.53 14.39
C ALA A 128 -6.67 8.26 14.75
N ASP A 129 -7.02 7.44 13.76
CA ASP A 129 -7.71 6.15 14.00
C ASP A 129 -6.85 5.18 14.82
N LEU A 130 -5.53 5.22 14.67
CA LEU A 130 -4.61 4.45 15.48
C LEU A 130 -4.69 4.85 16.96
N GLN A 131 -4.75 6.15 17.26
CA GLN A 131 -4.94 6.63 18.62
C GLN A 131 -6.27 6.18 19.22
N GLU A 132 -7.34 6.16 18.42
CA GLU A 132 -8.63 5.65 18.87
C GLU A 132 -8.59 4.14 19.15
N SER A 133 -7.93 3.38 18.27
CA SER A 133 -7.80 1.92 18.37
C SER A 133 -7.07 1.47 19.65
N PHE A 134 -6.11 2.27 20.11
CA PHE A 134 -5.28 2.01 21.29
C PHE A 134 -5.57 2.98 22.46
N ASN A 135 -6.75 3.59 22.49
CA ASN A 135 -7.11 4.61 23.49
C ASN A 135 -7.08 4.04 24.93
N ALA A 136 -7.43 2.76 25.11
CA ALA A 136 -7.40 2.13 26.43
C ALA A 136 -5.95 2.00 26.94
N GLU A 137 -5.04 1.56 26.08
CA GLU A 137 -3.61 1.41 26.34
C GLU A 137 -2.95 2.78 26.61
N LEU A 138 -3.31 3.79 25.81
CA LEU A 138 -2.84 5.16 26.00
C LEU A 138 -3.27 5.72 27.37
N LYS A 139 -4.55 5.56 27.74
CA LYS A 139 -5.05 5.98 29.06
C LYS A 139 -4.36 5.24 30.20
N SER A 140 -4.13 3.94 30.03
CA SER A 140 -3.37 3.15 31.01
C SER A 140 -1.95 3.67 31.18
N ALA A 141 -1.26 3.99 30.08
CA ALA A 141 0.09 4.54 30.12
C ALA A 141 0.14 5.91 30.80
N ILE A 142 -0.83 6.79 30.51
CA ILE A 142 -0.95 8.11 31.16
C ILE A 142 -1.13 7.97 32.68
N ASN A 143 -1.96 7.03 33.13
CA ASN A 143 -2.17 6.80 34.56
C ASN A 143 -0.90 6.29 35.26
N ILE A 144 -0.16 5.36 34.64
CA ILE A 144 1.11 4.86 35.18
C ILE A 144 2.13 6.00 35.28
N THR A 145 2.23 6.83 34.23
CA THR A 145 3.10 8.00 34.23
C THR A 145 2.78 8.98 35.36
N ALA A 146 1.48 9.21 35.64
CA ALA A 146 1.05 10.06 36.74
C ALA A 146 1.32 9.46 38.14
N GLU A 147 1.35 8.13 38.27
CA GLU A 147 1.60 7.43 39.54
C GLU A 147 3.10 7.25 39.82
N GLU A 148 3.92 7.03 38.78
CA GLU A 148 5.35 6.71 38.89
C GLU A 148 6.28 7.90 38.62
N ASP A 149 5.74 9.07 38.26
CA ASP A 149 6.48 10.28 37.83
C ASP A 149 7.50 9.96 36.72
N ASN A 150 7.08 9.06 35.81
CA ASN A 150 7.90 8.47 34.77
C ASN A 150 7.17 8.48 33.41
N ASP A 151 7.51 9.45 32.57
CA ASP A 151 6.95 9.61 31.23
C ASP A 151 7.39 8.52 30.23
N SER A 152 8.34 7.65 30.58
CA SER A 152 8.98 6.74 29.64
C SER A 152 8.00 5.80 28.92
N PHE A 153 6.91 5.37 29.58
CA PHE A 153 5.93 4.46 28.99
C PHE A 153 5.05 5.14 27.95
N TYR A 154 4.56 6.34 28.24
CA TYR A 154 3.71 7.09 27.31
C TYR A 154 4.52 7.56 26.09
N GLU A 155 5.74 8.06 26.30
CA GLU A 155 6.63 8.46 25.22
C GLU A 155 7.04 7.28 24.34
N LEU A 156 7.26 6.09 24.92
CA LEU A 156 7.55 4.88 24.15
C LEU A 156 6.40 4.50 23.19
N ILE A 157 5.14 4.58 23.64
CA ILE A 157 3.99 4.28 22.77
C ILE A 157 3.89 5.33 21.64
N LYS A 158 4.10 6.62 21.93
CA LYS A 158 4.10 7.65 20.88
C LYS A 158 5.20 7.45 19.85
N GLU A 159 6.40 7.09 20.28
CA GLU A 159 7.50 6.79 19.36
C GLU A 159 7.18 5.57 18.50
N GLN A 160 6.55 4.53 19.05
CA GLN A 160 6.07 3.38 18.26
C GLN A 160 5.00 3.78 17.23
N PHE A 161 4.09 4.68 17.57
CA PHE A 161 3.07 5.17 16.62
C PHE A 161 3.73 5.99 15.50
N LYS A 162 4.70 6.81 15.87
CA LYS A 162 5.48 7.60 14.92
C LYS A 162 6.25 6.69 13.97
N GLU A 163 6.97 5.71 14.50
CA GLU A 163 7.72 4.70 13.74
C GLU A 163 6.82 3.91 12.79
N ALA A 164 5.65 3.45 13.27
CA ALA A 164 4.67 2.77 12.43
C ALA A 164 4.17 3.65 11.28
N SER A 165 3.99 4.97 11.53
CA SER A 165 3.58 5.92 10.49
C SER A 165 4.65 6.21 9.44
N THR A 166 5.92 6.14 9.82
CA THR A 166 7.07 6.36 8.92
C THR A 166 7.24 5.23 7.90
N TYR A 167 6.89 4.00 8.28
CA TYR A 167 7.09 2.82 7.43
C TYR A 167 6.43 2.92 6.04
N PRO A 168 5.11 3.20 5.90
CA PRO A 168 4.50 3.36 4.59
C PRO A 168 4.90 4.66 3.91
N LEU A 169 5.14 5.76 4.64
CA LEU A 169 5.56 7.04 4.03
C LEU A 169 6.83 6.93 3.20
N SER A 170 7.82 6.15 3.68
CA SER A 170 9.10 5.93 2.99
C SER A 170 9.02 4.97 1.80
N ARG A 171 7.96 4.17 1.71
CA ARG A 171 7.82 3.07 0.73
C ARG A 171 6.72 3.29 -0.29
N PHE A 172 5.73 4.10 0.07
CA PHE A 172 4.56 4.31 -0.74
C PHE A 172 4.94 4.99 -2.07
N ASN A 173 4.28 4.52 -3.11
CA ASN A 173 4.48 4.95 -4.48
C ASN A 173 3.13 5.06 -5.17
N LEU A 174 2.73 6.31 -5.46
CA LEU A 174 1.46 6.64 -6.09
C LEU A 174 1.27 6.02 -7.48
N SER A 175 2.34 5.61 -8.17
CA SER A 175 2.20 5.05 -9.52
C SER A 175 1.64 3.63 -9.55
N TYR A 176 1.73 2.87 -8.44
CA TYR A 176 1.31 1.45 -8.45
C TYR A 176 0.63 0.96 -7.17
N HIS A 177 0.96 1.47 -5.98
CA HIS A 177 0.30 1.04 -4.75
C HIS A 177 -1.21 1.27 -4.74
N PRO A 178 -1.75 2.34 -5.36
CA PRO A 178 -3.20 2.50 -5.43
C PRO A 178 -3.93 1.30 -6.00
N LYS A 179 -3.51 0.88 -7.19
CA LYS A 179 -4.08 -0.26 -7.89
C LYS A 179 -3.82 -1.56 -7.12
N ALA A 180 -2.66 -1.67 -6.46
CA ALA A 180 -2.32 -2.84 -5.65
C ALA A 180 -3.24 -3.00 -4.43
N PHE A 181 -3.58 -1.91 -3.76
CA PHE A 181 -4.50 -1.94 -2.62
C PHE A 181 -5.94 -2.23 -3.06
N GLU A 182 -6.39 -1.68 -4.19
CA GLU A 182 -7.70 -2.04 -4.76
C GLU A 182 -7.79 -3.53 -5.11
N GLN A 183 -6.72 -4.08 -5.71
CA GLN A 183 -6.66 -5.50 -6.03
C GLN A 183 -6.63 -6.37 -4.78
N LEU A 184 -5.94 -5.96 -3.70
CA LEU A 184 -6.01 -6.67 -2.42
C LEU A 184 -7.44 -6.82 -1.91
N ASP A 185 -8.24 -5.75 -1.97
CA ASP A 185 -9.65 -5.78 -1.55
C ASP A 185 -10.48 -6.72 -2.44
N GLN A 186 -10.30 -6.66 -3.77
CA GLN A 186 -10.96 -7.57 -4.71
C GLN A 186 -10.59 -9.05 -4.51
N LEU A 187 -9.39 -9.30 -3.98
CA LEU A 187 -8.89 -10.63 -3.65
C LEU A 187 -9.34 -11.12 -2.27
N GLY A 188 -10.00 -10.28 -1.45
CA GLY A 188 -10.37 -10.61 -0.07
C GLY A 188 -9.17 -10.64 0.90
N LEU A 189 -8.04 -10.06 0.47
CA LEU A 189 -6.81 -9.95 1.26
C LEU A 189 -6.63 -8.53 1.85
N GLY A 190 -7.56 -7.63 1.55
CA GLY A 190 -7.55 -6.25 1.99
C GLY A 190 -7.31 -6.05 3.48
N ASP A 191 -7.90 -6.91 4.31
CA ASP A 191 -7.85 -6.78 5.77
C ASP A 191 -6.67 -7.56 6.39
N GLN A 192 -5.78 -8.10 5.57
CA GLN A 192 -4.57 -8.80 6.00
C GLN A 192 -3.38 -7.84 5.99
N SER A 193 -2.99 -7.35 7.18
CA SER A 193 -1.92 -6.35 7.31
C SER A 193 -0.56 -6.82 6.77
N ASN A 194 -0.26 -8.13 6.85
CA ASN A 194 0.94 -8.73 6.26
C ASN A 194 0.95 -8.58 4.73
N CYS A 195 -0.19 -8.69 4.05
CA CYS A 195 -0.26 -8.49 2.60
C CYS A 195 0.02 -7.02 2.23
N ILE A 196 -0.50 -6.07 3.03
CA ILE A 196 -0.21 -4.64 2.85
C ILE A 196 1.27 -4.34 3.07
N LEU A 197 1.86 -4.93 4.13
CA LEU A 197 3.28 -4.80 4.46
C LEU A 197 4.17 -5.28 3.32
N GLU A 198 3.90 -6.46 2.78
CA GLU A 198 4.65 -7.05 1.67
C GLU A 198 4.56 -6.19 0.40
N LEU A 199 3.37 -5.67 0.07
CA LEU A 199 3.21 -4.74 -1.06
C LEU A 199 4.04 -3.47 -0.92
N LEU A 200 4.08 -2.90 0.28
CA LEU A 200 4.90 -1.71 0.54
C LEU A 200 6.39 -2.03 0.43
N GLY A 201 6.81 -3.24 0.81
CA GLY A 201 8.19 -3.70 0.71
C GLY A 201 8.69 -3.94 -0.71
N HIS A 202 7.78 -4.23 -1.65
CA HIS A 202 8.14 -4.77 -2.96
C HIS A 202 7.31 -4.15 -4.10
N PRO A 203 7.94 -3.52 -5.11
CA PRO A 203 7.24 -3.03 -6.30
C PRO A 203 6.58 -4.23 -7.00
N PRO A 204 5.24 -4.25 -7.08
CA PRO A 204 4.54 -5.47 -7.46
C PRO A 204 4.65 -5.67 -8.98
N GLN A 205 5.00 -6.90 -9.41
CA GLN A 205 4.90 -7.37 -10.80
C GLN A 205 3.45 -7.73 -11.14
N LEU A 206 2.54 -6.83 -10.78
CA LEU A 206 1.16 -7.05 -10.36
C LEU A 206 0.18 -7.49 -11.47
N ILE A 207 0.70 -7.82 -12.66
CA ILE A 207 -0.09 -7.95 -13.89
C ILE A 207 -0.79 -9.32 -13.97
N ASN A 208 -0.37 -10.35 -13.23
CA ASN A 208 -1.02 -11.67 -13.31
C ASN A 208 -1.55 -12.28 -11.98
N ILE A 209 -1.40 -11.61 -10.82
CA ILE A 209 -1.90 -12.18 -9.56
C ILE A 209 -3.44 -12.31 -9.57
N GLU A 210 -4.14 -11.33 -10.13
CA GLU A 210 -5.59 -11.35 -10.30
C GLU A 210 -6.03 -12.51 -11.22
N GLY A 211 -5.32 -12.73 -12.32
CA GLY A 211 -5.57 -13.83 -13.25
C GLY A 211 -5.39 -15.21 -12.60
N ILE A 212 -4.30 -15.39 -11.85
CA ILE A 212 -4.03 -16.62 -11.10
C ILE A 212 -5.09 -16.82 -10.01
N SER A 213 -5.41 -15.77 -9.25
CA SER A 213 -6.44 -15.86 -8.21
C SER A 213 -7.80 -16.22 -8.79
N ASN A 214 -8.19 -15.65 -9.93
CA ASN A 214 -9.46 -15.97 -10.59
C ASN A 214 -9.50 -17.44 -11.07
N GLN A 215 -8.40 -17.96 -11.64
CA GLN A 215 -8.31 -19.37 -12.01
C GLN A 215 -8.39 -20.30 -10.77
N VAL A 216 -7.74 -19.92 -9.67
CA VAL A 216 -7.81 -20.67 -8.40
C VAL A 216 -9.21 -20.59 -7.78
N LYS A 217 -9.87 -19.42 -7.82
CA LYS A 217 -11.27 -19.23 -7.42
C LYS A 217 -12.20 -20.10 -8.29
N GLU A 218 -11.92 -20.26 -9.58
CA GLU A 218 -12.73 -21.12 -10.47
C GLU A 218 -12.59 -22.60 -10.12
N ILE A 219 -11.39 -23.09 -9.79
CA ILE A 219 -11.20 -24.43 -9.22
C ILE A 219 -12.11 -24.59 -8.00
N PHE A 220 -12.11 -23.57 -7.14
CA PHE A 220 -12.89 -23.61 -5.92
C PHE A 220 -14.40 -23.61 -6.14
N GLU A 221 -14.93 -22.78 -7.05
CA GLU A 221 -16.35 -22.76 -7.36
C GLU A 221 -16.83 -24.05 -8.03
N ASN A 222 -16.00 -24.66 -8.88
CA ASN A 222 -16.31 -25.95 -9.51
C ASN A 222 -16.35 -27.10 -8.49
N ALA A 223 -15.45 -27.08 -7.51
CA ALA A 223 -15.47 -28.06 -6.43
C ALA A 223 -16.67 -27.88 -5.50
N LYS A 224 -17.05 -26.63 -5.20
CA LYS A 224 -18.21 -26.30 -4.36
C LYS A 224 -19.53 -26.82 -4.95
N LYS A 225 -19.69 -26.76 -6.28
CA LYS A 225 -20.85 -27.37 -6.99
C LYS A 225 -20.93 -28.89 -6.86
N SER A 226 -19.82 -29.53 -6.52
CA SER A 226 -19.69 -30.99 -6.39
C SER A 226 -19.98 -31.49 -4.97
N ILE A 227 -20.26 -30.58 -4.02
CA ILE A 227 -20.61 -30.92 -2.65
C ILE A 227 -22.01 -31.54 -2.62
N PRO A 228 -22.20 -32.77 -2.09
CA PRO A 228 -23.50 -33.42 -2.06
C PRO A 228 -24.53 -32.60 -1.27
N THR A 229 -25.65 -32.28 -1.90
CA THR A 229 -26.79 -31.60 -1.26
C THR A 229 -27.46 -32.42 -0.15
N GLU A 230 -27.15 -33.71 -0.07
CA GLU A 230 -27.72 -34.68 0.89
C GLU A 230 -27.06 -34.63 2.28
N ILE A 231 -26.01 -33.82 2.46
CA ILE A 231 -25.35 -33.61 3.77
C ILE A 231 -26.26 -32.79 4.69
N GLU A 232 -26.31 -33.12 5.99
CA GLU A 232 -27.05 -32.34 7.00
C GLU A 232 -26.65 -30.85 6.97
N SER A 233 -27.63 -29.96 7.14
CA SER A 233 -27.44 -28.50 7.03
C SER A 233 -26.34 -27.95 7.93
N THR A 234 -26.19 -28.51 9.13
CA THR A 234 -25.16 -28.10 10.10
C THR A 234 -23.75 -28.42 9.60
N GLN A 235 -23.59 -29.58 8.95
CA GLN A 235 -22.33 -30.01 8.37
C GLN A 235 -22.01 -29.25 7.08
N GLN A 236 -23.01 -28.92 6.26
CA GLN A 236 -22.82 -28.04 5.10
C GLN A 236 -22.30 -26.65 5.51
N ASN A 237 -22.85 -26.07 6.57
CA ASN A 237 -22.38 -24.78 7.09
C ASN A 237 -20.95 -24.84 7.62
N LEU A 238 -20.57 -25.94 8.30
CA LEU A 238 -19.19 -26.15 8.76
C LEU A 238 -18.21 -26.26 7.59
N ILE A 239 -18.55 -27.07 6.58
CA ILE A 239 -17.73 -27.21 5.37
C ILE A 239 -17.55 -25.86 4.69
N ALA A 240 -18.62 -25.07 4.55
CA ALA A 240 -18.56 -23.73 3.94
C ALA A 240 -17.61 -22.79 4.70
N ALA A 241 -17.71 -22.72 6.03
CA ALA A 241 -16.84 -21.86 6.83
C ALA A 241 -15.35 -22.29 6.78
N CYS A 242 -15.08 -23.60 6.87
CA CYS A 242 -13.71 -24.12 6.72
C CYS A 242 -13.16 -23.85 5.31
N TYR A 243 -14.02 -23.90 4.30
CA TYR A 243 -13.65 -23.66 2.92
C TYR A 243 -13.31 -22.19 2.64
N GLU A 244 -14.10 -21.25 3.17
CA GLU A 244 -13.80 -19.81 3.07
C GLU A 244 -12.44 -19.47 3.70
N LYS A 245 -12.15 -20.05 4.87
CA LYS A 245 -10.82 -19.90 5.51
C LYS A 245 -9.70 -20.49 4.64
N TYR A 246 -9.89 -21.69 4.10
CA TYR A 246 -8.90 -22.33 3.22
C TYR A 246 -8.63 -21.48 1.96
N GLN A 247 -9.69 -21.00 1.31
CA GLN A 247 -9.59 -20.14 0.14
C GLN A 247 -8.80 -18.86 0.45
N ALA A 248 -9.12 -18.17 1.55
CA ALA A 248 -8.40 -16.96 1.96
C ALA A 248 -6.90 -17.24 2.19
N ASN A 249 -6.56 -18.35 2.85
CA ASN A 249 -5.17 -18.76 3.08
C ASN A 249 -4.42 -19.06 1.78
N VAL A 250 -5.03 -19.80 0.84
CA VAL A 250 -4.41 -20.11 -0.46
C VAL A 250 -4.19 -18.85 -1.29
N ILE A 251 -5.17 -17.96 -1.35
CA ILE A 251 -5.02 -16.70 -2.08
C ILE A 251 -3.93 -15.81 -1.45
N GLY A 252 -3.86 -15.75 -0.12
CA GLY A 252 -2.79 -15.05 0.61
C GLY A 252 -1.41 -15.66 0.36
N LEU A 253 -1.32 -16.99 0.27
CA LEU A 253 -0.07 -17.68 -0.04
C LEU A 253 0.41 -17.41 -1.47
N ILE A 254 -0.49 -17.41 -2.46
CA ILE A 254 -0.19 -17.02 -3.84
C ILE A 254 0.35 -15.59 -3.86
N PHE A 255 -0.29 -14.69 -3.13
CA PHE A 255 0.12 -13.30 -3.02
C PHE A 255 1.55 -13.19 -2.48
N ASN A 256 1.83 -13.82 -1.35
CA ASN A 256 3.15 -13.84 -0.71
C ASN A 256 4.23 -14.53 -1.57
N PHE A 257 3.85 -15.43 -2.47
CA PHE A 257 4.81 -16.07 -3.39
C PHE A 257 5.21 -15.15 -4.56
N PHE A 258 4.29 -14.31 -5.05
CA PHE A 258 4.53 -13.46 -6.23
C PHE A 258 5.06 -12.07 -5.93
N ILE A 259 4.95 -11.60 -4.69
CA ILE A 259 5.43 -10.27 -4.31
C ILE A 259 6.95 -10.20 -4.16
N PRO A 260 7.62 -11.10 -3.41
CA PRO A 260 9.05 -11.04 -3.24
C PRO A 260 9.78 -11.31 -4.55
N LYS A 261 10.97 -10.72 -4.70
CA LYS A 261 11.85 -11.00 -5.86
C LYS A 261 12.34 -12.45 -5.87
N GLU A 262 12.61 -13.02 -4.70
CA GLU A 262 13.05 -14.39 -4.54
C GLU A 262 11.85 -15.28 -4.19
N LYS A 263 11.58 -16.25 -5.07
CA LYS A 263 10.43 -17.14 -4.93
C LYS A 263 10.88 -18.45 -4.29
N ASN A 264 10.30 -18.80 -3.14
CA ASN A 264 10.56 -20.08 -2.48
C ASN A 264 9.47 -21.10 -2.87
N GLN A 265 9.78 -21.96 -3.83
CA GLN A 265 8.83 -22.96 -4.33
C GLN A 265 8.59 -24.09 -3.32
N GLU A 266 9.60 -24.48 -2.54
CA GLU A 266 9.47 -25.54 -1.54
C GLU A 266 8.53 -25.11 -0.41
N ASP A 267 8.66 -23.86 0.04
CA ASP A 267 7.76 -23.30 1.06
C ASP A 267 6.33 -23.15 0.53
N LEU A 268 6.14 -22.70 -0.72
CA LEU A 268 4.83 -22.66 -1.37
C LEU A 268 4.15 -24.05 -1.37
N GLU A 269 4.88 -25.08 -1.82
CA GLU A 269 4.35 -26.45 -1.90
C GLU A 269 4.00 -26.99 -0.51
N LEU A 270 4.84 -26.73 0.50
CA LEU A 270 4.61 -27.14 1.88
C LEU A 270 3.37 -26.44 2.49
N GLN A 271 3.25 -25.12 2.34
CA GLN A 271 2.15 -24.33 2.90
C GLN A 271 0.81 -24.71 2.25
N LEU A 272 0.78 -24.90 0.94
CA LEU A 272 -0.42 -25.40 0.24
C LEU A 272 -0.90 -26.72 0.83
N PHE A 273 0.02 -27.66 1.05
CA PHE A 273 -0.28 -28.96 1.64
C PHE A 273 -0.78 -28.84 3.08
N ILE A 274 -0.18 -27.96 3.89
CA ILE A 274 -0.63 -27.71 5.28
C ILE A 274 -2.07 -27.18 5.30
N TYR A 275 -2.36 -26.15 4.51
CA TYR A 275 -3.71 -25.56 4.47
C TYR A 275 -4.76 -26.53 3.96
N GLU A 276 -4.44 -27.38 2.98
CA GLU A 276 -5.37 -28.39 2.50
C GLU A 276 -5.66 -29.45 3.58
N ASN A 277 -4.64 -29.91 4.30
CA ASN A 277 -4.85 -30.86 5.40
C ASN A 277 -5.64 -30.25 6.56
N GLU A 278 -5.41 -28.98 6.90
CA GLU A 278 -6.20 -28.27 7.92
C GLU A 278 -7.67 -28.20 7.50
N PHE A 279 -7.94 -27.87 6.23
CA PHE A 279 -9.30 -27.89 5.67
C PHE A 279 -9.94 -29.27 5.77
N LEU A 280 -9.28 -30.32 5.27
CA LEU A 280 -9.84 -31.67 5.23
C LEU A 280 -10.12 -32.24 6.61
N SER A 281 -9.21 -32.01 7.56
CA SER A 281 -9.35 -32.45 8.95
C SER A 281 -10.44 -31.68 9.71
N SER A 282 -10.57 -30.37 9.48
CA SER A 282 -11.56 -29.53 10.18
C SER A 282 -12.99 -29.66 9.64
N SER A 283 -13.12 -29.90 8.34
CA SER A 283 -14.43 -29.96 7.64
C SER A 283 -14.99 -31.38 7.54
N ASN A 284 -14.18 -32.41 7.83
CA ASN A 284 -14.50 -33.81 7.60
C ASN A 284 -14.88 -34.13 6.14
N PHE A 285 -14.47 -33.27 5.20
CA PHE A 285 -14.92 -33.28 3.81
C PHE A 285 -14.66 -34.62 3.10
N ALA A 286 -13.47 -35.19 3.31
CA ALA A 286 -13.06 -36.46 2.70
C ALA A 286 -13.92 -37.67 3.09
N ASN A 287 -14.62 -37.61 4.23
CA ASN A 287 -15.42 -38.72 4.75
C ASN A 287 -16.85 -38.77 4.19
N HIS A 288 -17.26 -37.77 3.38
CA HIS A 288 -18.60 -37.70 2.80
C HIS A 288 -18.72 -38.38 1.42
N GLY A 289 -17.82 -39.33 1.11
CA GLY A 289 -17.93 -40.20 -0.07
C GLY A 289 -17.70 -39.52 -1.43
N THR A 290 -17.34 -38.24 -1.46
CA THR A 290 -16.93 -37.55 -2.67
C THR A 290 -15.54 -38.01 -3.10
N GLN A 291 -15.34 -38.29 -4.40
CA GLN A 291 -14.02 -38.46 -4.99
C GLN A 291 -13.28 -37.12 -4.92
N PHE A 292 -12.73 -36.79 -3.76
CA PHE A 292 -11.95 -35.58 -3.56
C PHE A 292 -10.60 -35.74 -4.24
N GLU A 293 -10.38 -34.94 -5.30
CA GLU A 293 -9.04 -34.74 -5.86
C GLU A 293 -8.41 -33.53 -5.18
N SER A 294 -7.18 -33.70 -4.69
CA SER A 294 -6.41 -32.63 -4.06
C SER A 294 -6.34 -31.39 -4.97
N PHE A 295 -6.52 -30.22 -4.37
CA PHE A 295 -6.41 -28.92 -5.02
C PHE A 295 -4.94 -28.53 -5.24
N CYS A 296 -4.04 -28.97 -4.36
CA CYS A 296 -2.64 -28.55 -4.37
C CYS A 296 -1.96 -28.72 -5.75
N PRO A 297 -2.03 -29.88 -6.43
CA PRO A 297 -1.42 -30.05 -7.75
C PRO A 297 -1.97 -29.07 -8.79
N LYS A 298 -3.29 -28.85 -8.82
CA LYS A 298 -3.96 -27.97 -9.79
C LYS A 298 -3.55 -26.50 -9.57
N ILE A 299 -3.50 -26.07 -8.31
CA ILE A 299 -3.05 -24.73 -7.93
C ILE A 299 -1.59 -24.53 -8.31
N LEU A 300 -0.72 -25.51 -8.04
CA LEU A 300 0.70 -25.45 -8.40
C LEU A 300 0.93 -25.37 -9.90
N GLU A 301 0.12 -26.04 -10.72
CA GLU A 301 0.19 -25.94 -12.18
C GLU A 301 -0.13 -24.52 -12.67
N ILE A 302 -1.19 -23.89 -12.15
CA ILE A 302 -1.55 -22.50 -12.48
C ILE A 302 -0.40 -21.55 -12.13
N ILE A 303 0.16 -21.68 -10.93
CA ILE A 303 1.28 -20.86 -10.46
C ILE A 303 2.51 -21.06 -11.36
N LYS A 304 2.86 -22.31 -11.69
CA LYS A 304 4.02 -22.65 -12.54
C LYS A 304 3.86 -22.15 -13.97
N ALA A 305 2.66 -22.25 -14.55
CA ALA A 305 2.38 -21.72 -15.89
C ALA A 305 2.55 -20.20 -15.93
N SER A 306 1.97 -19.51 -14.97
CA SER A 306 1.98 -18.04 -14.90
C SER A 306 3.37 -17.48 -14.57
N ASN A 307 4.17 -18.21 -13.80
CA ASN A 307 5.56 -17.82 -13.51
C ASN A 307 6.48 -17.93 -14.73
N LYS A 308 6.20 -18.85 -15.67
CA LYS A 308 6.97 -18.98 -16.93
C LYS A 308 6.70 -17.85 -17.91
N GLU A 309 5.45 -17.39 -18.00
CA GLU A 309 5.06 -16.27 -18.86
C GLU A 309 5.67 -14.94 -18.37
N HIS A 310 5.71 -14.73 -17.05
CA HIS A 310 6.33 -13.54 -16.45
C HIS A 310 7.83 -13.39 -16.76
N ILE A 311 8.59 -14.50 -16.80
CA ILE A 311 10.02 -14.49 -17.12
C ILE A 311 10.24 -14.13 -18.61
N GLN A 312 9.35 -14.57 -19.51
CA GLN A 312 9.45 -14.24 -20.93
C GLN A 312 9.03 -12.79 -21.23
N GLU A 313 8.02 -12.24 -20.56
CA GLU A 313 7.63 -10.83 -20.75
C GLU A 313 8.67 -9.84 -20.22
N SER A 314 9.34 -10.15 -19.08
CA SER A 314 10.40 -9.30 -18.55
C SER A 314 11.60 -9.20 -19.49
N ASP A 315 11.98 -10.30 -20.15
CA ASP A 315 13.03 -10.29 -21.15
C ASP A 315 12.60 -9.52 -22.41
N SER A 316 11.36 -9.70 -22.84
CA SER A 316 10.80 -9.03 -24.03
C SER A 316 10.70 -7.50 -23.87
N GLN A 317 10.36 -7.01 -22.67
CA GLN A 317 10.29 -5.57 -22.37
C GLN A 317 11.68 -4.92 -22.21
N LEU A 318 12.69 -5.68 -21.77
CA LEU A 318 14.08 -5.24 -21.76
C LEU A 318 14.61 -5.03 -23.20
N PHE A 319 14.20 -5.85 -24.16
CA PHE A 319 14.60 -5.70 -25.57
C PHE A 319 13.99 -4.47 -26.27
N PHE A 320 12.75 -4.07 -25.94
CA PHE A 320 12.15 -2.86 -26.51
C PHE A 320 12.71 -1.55 -25.93
N SER A 321 13.28 -1.60 -24.73
CA SER A 321 13.90 -0.45 -24.06
C SER A 321 15.29 -0.14 -24.64
N GLN A 322 16.01 -1.15 -25.15
CA GLN A 322 17.35 -0.96 -25.73
C GLN A 322 17.37 -0.63 -27.23
N GLN A 323 16.24 -0.69 -27.93
CA GLN A 323 16.17 -0.33 -29.36
C GLN A 323 15.86 1.15 -29.63
N LYS A 324 15.56 1.97 -28.60
CA LYS A 324 15.40 3.43 -28.78
C LYS A 324 16.66 4.26 -28.56
N GLU A 325 17.76 3.65 -28.13
CA GLU A 325 19.07 4.31 -28.02
C GLU A 325 20.12 3.58 -28.85
N LYS A 326 19.98 3.63 -30.18
CA LYS A 326 21.12 3.47 -31.07
C LYS A 326 21.00 4.35 -32.30
N THR A 327 21.84 5.38 -32.28
CA THR A 327 22.55 6.01 -33.41
C THR A 327 21.75 6.84 -34.43
N THR A 328 21.75 8.15 -34.23
CA THR A 328 22.23 9.10 -35.25
C THR A 328 23.50 9.76 -34.73
N PHE A 329 24.62 9.07 -34.96
CA PHE A 329 25.95 9.68 -34.92
C PHE A 329 26.19 10.19 -36.34
N ASP A 330 25.98 11.49 -36.57
CA ASP A 330 26.30 12.11 -37.86
C ASP A 330 27.81 12.35 -37.92
N SER A 331 28.52 11.37 -38.48
CA SER A 331 29.92 11.51 -38.88
C SER A 331 29.98 11.77 -40.39
N SER A 332 29.55 12.95 -40.81
CA SER A 332 29.86 13.46 -42.15
C SER A 332 31.12 14.34 -42.11
N ALA A 333 32.25 13.65 -42.26
CA ALA A 333 33.43 14.07 -43.03
C ALA A 333 34.06 15.46 -42.79
N SER A 334 35.04 15.49 -41.88
CA SER A 334 36.26 16.27 -42.15
C SER A 334 37.17 15.49 -43.09
N ALA A 335 37.37 16.01 -44.31
CA ALA A 335 38.65 16.14 -45.02
C ALA A 335 38.53 15.87 -46.54
N ARG A 336 38.73 16.93 -47.34
CA ARG A 336 39.85 17.04 -48.31
C ARG A 336 39.84 18.37 -49.08
N TYR A 337 40.80 19.23 -48.74
CA TYR A 337 41.83 19.88 -49.59
C TYR A 337 41.51 20.47 -50.99
N ASN A 338 42.12 21.66 -51.18
CA ASN A 338 42.62 22.30 -52.42
C ASN A 338 41.63 22.96 -53.39
N GLN A 339 41.47 24.28 -53.29
CA GLN A 339 42.10 25.30 -54.17
C GLN A 339 41.85 26.71 -53.65
#